data_AF-A0AAN9LZV6-F1
#
_entry.id   AF-A0AAN9LZV6-F1
#
_cell.length_a   1.000
_cell.length_b   1.000
_cell.length_c   1.000
_cell.angle_alpha   90.00
_cell.angle_beta   90.00
_cell.angle_gamma   90.00
#
_symmetry.space_group_name_H-M   'P 1'
#
loop_
_entity.id
_entity.type
_entity.pdbx_description
1 polymer ?
#
loop_
_entity_poly.entity_id
_entity_poly.type
_entity_poly.pdbx_seq_one_letter_code
_entity_poly.pdbx_strand_id
1 'polypeptide(L)'
;MDEIEVPQYFICPISLQIMKDPVTAITGITYDRDSIEQWLFSNNNTITCPVTKQPLPTDSDLTPNHTLRRLIQAWCTQNAAFGIDRIPTPKPPLNKIQVLKLVNKLNDYKNLVQLELLAAENERNKKCLQEAGVPKAMIMFIVNCYKKGEIEKGLEEALSILQFVKIPKEEVKVLLNENDQILDSLAWILSCEMENSVAVKSHAVLVLKTIIHKGETNHFLERLKPEFFERIVRILRQGVTQQGMNAALHILLSACPWGRNRMIMVEAGLVLELVEIELGAPEKRITELTLAILFHLCCCANGRAKFVSHGGSIAVVTERILKVSAAVDDRAVFVLSLISKFSATNFVLQEMLNVGTVAKLCMLLQTDHAKYLKDKAIEILKCHSQVWNNSPCFPDPSFYATTLQR
;
A
#
# COMPACT_ATOMS: atom_id res chain seq x y z
N MET A 1 -43.48 3.10 33.86
CA MET A 1 -42.30 3.97 33.99
C MET A 1 -42.33 4.85 32.78
N ASP A 2 -42.58 6.14 32.95
CA ASP A 2 -42.61 7.08 31.84
C ASP A 2 -41.22 7.12 31.20
N GLU A 3 -41.16 6.78 29.91
CA GLU A 3 -39.93 6.80 29.14
C GLU A 3 -39.51 8.27 28.98
N ILE A 4 -38.33 8.62 29.48
CA ILE A 4 -37.87 10.01 29.45
C ILE A 4 -37.58 10.40 28.00
N GLU A 5 -38.41 11.30 27.48
CA GLU A 5 -38.24 11.82 26.14
C GLU A 5 -37.03 12.75 26.08
N VAL A 6 -36.03 12.37 25.29
CA VAL A 6 -34.84 13.18 25.06
C VAL A 6 -35.23 14.40 24.21
N PRO A 7 -34.93 15.64 24.65
CA PRO A 7 -35.21 16.81 23.83
C PRO A 7 -34.54 16.75 22.46
N GLN A 8 -35.31 16.95 21.38
CA GLN A 8 -34.84 16.77 20.00
C GLN A 8 -33.62 17.64 19.65
N TYR A 9 -33.48 18.82 20.26
CA TYR A 9 -32.34 19.71 20.06
C TYR A 9 -31.03 19.23 20.71
N PHE A 10 -31.06 18.14 21.49
CA PHE A 10 -29.87 17.44 21.98
C PHE A 10 -29.39 16.33 21.04
N ILE A 11 -30.22 15.95 20.06
CA ILE A 11 -29.94 14.83 19.17
C ILE A 11 -29.15 15.31 17.95
N CYS A 12 -28.05 14.61 17.65
CA CYS A 12 -27.27 14.85 16.45
C CYS A 12 -28.08 14.47 15.20
N PRO A 13 -28.21 15.35 14.19
CA PRO A 13 -28.93 15.02 12.95
C PRO A 13 -28.30 13.91 12.11
N ILE A 14 -27.04 13.54 12.37
CA ILE A 14 -26.31 12.50 11.63
C ILE A 14 -26.44 11.16 12.35
N SER A 15 -25.99 11.09 13.60
CA SER A 15 -25.96 9.83 14.36
C SER A 15 -27.29 9.49 15.03
N LEU A 16 -28.22 10.44 15.12
CA LEU A 16 -29.49 10.32 15.83
C LEU A 16 -29.32 9.96 17.31
N GLN A 17 -28.14 10.23 17.88
CA GLN A 17 -27.82 10.05 19.30
C GLN A 17 -27.63 11.42 19.98
N ILE A 18 -27.68 11.43 21.32
CA ILE A 18 -27.36 12.62 22.11
C ILE A 18 -25.94 13.09 21.78
N MET A 19 -25.79 14.38 21.46
CA MET A 19 -24.50 14.98 21.14
C MET A 19 -23.58 14.98 22.37
N LYS A 20 -22.36 14.46 22.22
CA LYS A 20 -21.35 14.42 23.28
C LYS A 20 -20.47 15.67 23.25
N ASP A 21 -20.06 16.09 22.05
CA ASP A 21 -19.37 17.37 21.83
C ASP A 21 -20.07 18.17 20.72
N PRO A 22 -21.12 18.94 21.05
CA PRO A 22 -21.89 19.66 20.06
C PRO A 22 -21.07 20.77 19.40
N VAL A 23 -21.08 20.78 18.06
CA VAL A 23 -20.40 21.76 17.21
C VAL A 23 -21.34 22.31 16.15
N THR A 24 -21.29 23.61 15.93
CA THR A 24 -22.15 24.31 14.99
C THR A 24 -21.39 24.58 13.69
N ALA A 25 -21.94 24.11 12.57
CA ALA A 25 -21.45 24.43 11.24
C ALA A 25 -21.83 25.86 10.85
N ILE A 26 -21.20 26.42 9.81
CA ILE A 26 -21.50 27.78 9.31
C ILE A 26 -22.96 27.93 8.85
N THR A 27 -23.64 26.81 8.54
CA THR A 27 -25.06 26.74 8.20
C THR A 27 -25.98 26.91 9.41
N GLY A 28 -25.43 27.03 10.62
CA GLY A 28 -26.17 27.16 11.88
C GLY A 28 -26.65 25.84 12.48
N ILE A 29 -26.50 24.71 11.77
CA ILE A 29 -26.88 23.39 12.29
C ILE A 29 -25.79 22.87 13.24
N THR A 30 -26.23 22.32 14.37
CA THR A 30 -25.35 21.72 15.36
C THR A 30 -25.34 20.19 15.23
N TYR A 31 -24.16 19.61 15.27
CA TYR A 31 -23.90 18.18 15.15
C TYR A 31 -23.03 17.72 16.32
N ASP A 32 -22.99 16.41 16.55
CA ASP A 32 -21.92 15.83 17.34
C ASP A 32 -20.61 15.88 16.53
N ARG A 33 -19.52 16.31 17.15
CA ARG A 33 -18.22 16.54 16.47
C ARG A 33 -17.75 15.32 15.68
N ASP A 34 -17.71 14.15 16.29
CA ASP A 34 -17.17 12.95 15.65
C ASP A 34 -18.01 12.57 14.42
N SER A 35 -19.33 12.74 14.52
CA SER A 35 -20.28 12.44 13.46
C SER A 35 -20.11 13.36 12.24
N ILE A 36 -19.98 14.68 12.47
CA ILE A 36 -19.79 15.63 11.37
C ILE A 36 -18.38 15.54 10.79
N GLU A 37 -17.34 15.34 11.60
CA GLU A 37 -15.98 15.17 11.09
C GLU A 37 -15.89 13.94 10.17
N GLN A 38 -16.42 12.78 10.59
CA GLN A 38 -16.46 11.57 9.75
C GLN A 38 -17.22 11.77 8.43
N TRP A 39 -18.33 12.53 8.46
CA TRP A 39 -19.09 12.87 7.25
C TRP A 39 -18.25 13.71 6.27
N LEU A 40 -17.60 14.76 6.78
CA LEU A 40 -16.77 15.65 5.96
C LEU A 40 -15.55 14.90 5.37
N PHE A 41 -15.01 13.92 6.08
CA PHE A 41 -13.90 13.09 5.61
C PHE A 41 -14.30 12.03 4.57
N SER A 42 -15.51 11.48 4.64
CA SER A 42 -15.94 10.41 3.73
C SER A 42 -16.24 10.91 2.32
N ASN A 43 -16.61 12.20 2.16
CA ASN A 43 -16.99 12.79 0.89
C ASN A 43 -15.83 13.55 0.23
N ASN A 44 -14.96 12.82 -0.47
CA ASN A 44 -13.74 13.36 -1.10
C ASN A 44 -13.93 14.43 -2.20
N ASN A 45 -15.16 14.64 -2.71
CA ASN A 45 -15.39 15.53 -3.87
C ASN A 45 -16.29 16.75 -3.60
N THR A 46 -17.16 16.72 -2.59
CA THR A 46 -18.01 17.86 -2.20
C THR A 46 -18.33 17.83 -0.72
N ILE A 47 -17.76 18.78 0.03
CA ILE A 47 -18.02 18.96 1.45
C ILE A 47 -19.35 19.71 1.58
N THR A 48 -20.41 19.00 1.96
CA THR A 48 -21.75 19.59 2.10
C THR A 48 -22.31 19.35 3.50
N CYS A 49 -23.12 20.29 3.96
CA CYS A 49 -23.89 20.17 5.17
C CYS A 49 -24.91 19.02 5.03
N PRO A 50 -24.92 18.01 5.93
CA PRO A 50 -25.82 16.86 5.83
C PRO A 50 -27.30 17.24 5.72
N VAL A 51 -27.70 18.30 6.44
CA VAL A 51 -29.10 18.74 6.51
C VAL A 51 -29.44 19.71 5.39
N THR A 52 -28.68 20.79 5.25
CA THR A 52 -29.03 21.87 4.30
C THR A 52 -28.54 21.60 2.87
N LYS A 53 -27.69 20.59 2.68
CA LYS A 53 -27.03 20.25 1.41
C LYS A 53 -26.20 21.39 0.81
N GLN A 54 -25.98 22.47 1.55
CA GLN A 54 -25.15 23.60 1.13
C GLN A 54 -23.67 23.25 1.25
N PRO A 55 -22.81 23.78 0.38
CA PRO A 55 -21.37 23.59 0.47
C PRO A 55 -20.82 24.19 1.76
N LEU A 56 -19.98 23.43 2.46
CA LEU A 56 -19.22 23.90 3.62
C LEU A 56 -17.78 24.20 3.17
N PRO A 57 -17.17 25.32 3.62
CA PRO A 57 -15.76 25.59 3.36
C PRO A 57 -14.88 24.43 3.82
N THR A 58 -13.82 24.13 3.08
CA THR A 58 -12.82 23.10 3.41
C THR A 58 -12.16 23.35 4.77
N ASP A 59 -12.02 24.63 5.13
CA ASP A 59 -11.50 25.11 6.41
C ASP A 59 -12.64 25.53 7.37
N SER A 60 -13.86 24.98 7.24
CA SER A 60 -14.95 25.40 8.14
C SER A 60 -14.62 24.99 9.58
N ASP A 61 -14.17 25.95 10.36
CA ASP A 61 -13.99 25.80 11.80
C ASP A 61 -15.37 25.57 12.42
N LEU A 62 -15.68 24.29 12.63
CA LEU A 62 -16.82 23.84 13.40
C LEU A 62 -16.77 24.52 14.77
N THR A 63 -17.70 25.42 15.01
CA THR A 63 -17.67 26.28 16.21
C THR A 63 -18.20 25.47 17.39
N PRO A 64 -17.42 25.23 18.45
CA PRO A 64 -17.89 24.49 19.62
C PRO A 64 -19.10 25.18 20.27
N ASN A 65 -20.21 24.46 20.43
CA ASN A 65 -21.41 24.98 21.08
C ASN A 65 -21.38 24.65 22.59
N HIS A 66 -20.57 25.41 23.33
CA HIS A 66 -20.38 25.19 24.76
C HIS A 66 -21.67 25.34 25.58
N THR A 67 -22.59 26.20 25.14
CA THR A 67 -23.89 26.39 25.80
C THR A 67 -24.74 25.14 25.67
N LEU A 68 -24.92 24.60 24.46
CA LEU A 68 -25.68 23.37 24.25
C LEU A 68 -25.05 22.19 24.98
N ARG A 69 -23.72 22.10 24.99
CA ARG A 69 -23.00 21.07 25.74
C ARG A 69 -23.34 21.11 27.23
N ARG A 70 -23.32 22.29 27.85
CA ARG A 70 -23.68 22.47 29.27
C ARG A 70 -25.13 22.08 29.54
N LEU A 71 -26.05 22.42 28.64
CA LEU A 71 -27.47 22.04 28.75
C LEU A 71 -27.65 20.52 28.68
N ILE A 72 -27.00 19.86 27.71
CA ILE A 72 -27.02 18.40 27.58
C ILE A 72 -26.47 17.74 28.84
N GLN A 73 -25.30 18.18 29.33
CA GLN A 73 -24.69 17.61 30.54
C GLN A 73 -25.55 17.79 31.79
N ALA A 74 -26.17 18.97 31.95
CA ALA A 74 -27.10 19.23 33.05
C ALA A 74 -28.33 18.32 32.97
N TRP A 75 -28.89 18.15 31.77
CA TRP A 75 -30.03 17.25 31.53
C TRP A 75 -29.67 15.78 31.82
N CYS A 76 -28.52 15.28 31.33
CA CYS A 76 -28.05 13.93 31.66
C CYS A 76 -27.86 13.74 33.17
N THR A 77 -27.36 14.75 33.87
CA THR A 77 -27.16 14.68 35.33
C THR A 77 -28.48 14.62 36.09
N GLN A 78 -29.47 15.39 35.66
CA GLN A 78 -30.82 15.40 36.27
C GLN A 78 -31.56 14.08 36.02
N ASN A 79 -31.35 13.45 34.86
CA ASN A 79 -32.03 12.22 34.47
C ASN A 79 -31.22 10.94 34.74
N ALA A 80 -30.11 11.04 35.47
CA ALA A 80 -29.24 9.90 35.77
C ALA A 80 -29.96 8.77 36.54
N ALA A 81 -30.94 9.12 37.39
CA ALA A 81 -31.75 8.15 38.13
C ALA A 81 -32.66 7.29 37.24
N PHE A 82 -32.88 7.71 35.99
CA PHE A 82 -33.72 7.03 35.02
C PHE A 82 -32.89 6.27 33.97
N GLY A 83 -31.61 6.01 34.26
CA GLY A 83 -30.73 5.24 33.38
C GLY A 83 -30.04 6.06 32.27
N ILE A 84 -30.11 7.40 32.32
CA ILE A 84 -29.36 8.25 31.38
C ILE A 84 -27.93 8.42 31.86
N ASP A 85 -26.98 7.94 31.06
CA ASP A 85 -25.56 8.08 31.36
C ASP A 85 -25.10 9.54 31.33
N ARG A 86 -24.18 9.88 32.24
CA ARG A 86 -23.53 11.20 32.25
C ARG A 86 -22.54 11.28 31.09
N ILE A 87 -22.62 12.38 30.35
CA ILE A 87 -21.66 12.69 29.29
C ILE A 87 -20.48 13.46 29.90
N PRO A 88 -19.25 12.91 29.90
CA PRO A 88 -18.08 13.59 30.43
C PRO A 88 -17.72 14.80 29.56
N THR A 89 -17.05 15.78 30.16
CA THR A 89 -16.51 16.91 29.39
C THR A 89 -15.43 16.40 28.44
N PRO A 90 -15.52 16.69 27.13
CA PRO A 90 -14.49 16.34 26.17
C PRO A 90 -13.13 16.88 26.60
N LYS A 91 -12.06 16.09 26.40
CA LYS A 91 -10.69 16.56 26.67
C LYS A 91 -10.43 17.83 25.85
N PRO A 92 -9.67 18.80 26.39
CA PRO A 92 -9.30 19.98 25.61
C PRO A 92 -8.56 19.56 24.34
N PRO A 93 -8.76 20.26 23.21
CA PRO A 93 -8.11 19.91 21.97
C PRO A 93 -6.59 19.98 22.11
N LEU A 94 -5.90 19.06 21.43
CA LEU A 94 -4.45 19.02 21.41
C LEU A 94 -3.90 20.37 20.93
N ASN A 95 -2.95 20.92 21.69
CA ASN A 95 -2.31 22.19 21.36
C ASN A 95 -0.90 21.94 20.80
N LYS A 96 -0.54 22.66 19.74
CA LYS A 96 0.81 22.67 19.13
C LYS A 96 1.94 22.82 20.16
N ILE A 97 1.76 23.66 21.19
CA ILE A 97 2.77 23.85 22.25
C ILE A 97 3.00 22.56 23.06
N GLN A 98 1.94 21.79 23.33
CA GLN A 98 2.07 20.52 24.04
C GLN A 98 2.81 19.50 23.18
N VAL A 99 2.50 19.44 21.89
CA VAL A 99 3.20 18.56 20.93
C VAL A 99 4.68 18.91 20.85
N LEU A 100 5.02 20.19 20.71
CA LEU A 100 6.42 20.65 20.65
C LEU A 100 7.21 20.29 21.91
N LYS A 101 6.59 20.29 23.09
CA LYS A 101 7.23 19.84 24.34
C LYS A 101 7.59 18.36 24.30
N LEU A 102 6.73 17.52 23.72
CA LEU A 102 6.98 16.08 23.54
C LEU A 102 8.10 15.85 22.52
N VAL A 103 8.05 16.56 21.39
CA VAL A 103 9.05 16.48 20.31
C VAL A 103 10.44 16.95 20.75
N ASN A 104 10.54 17.92 21.66
CA ASN A 104 11.84 18.37 22.17
C ASN A 104 12.50 17.35 23.13
N LYS A 105 11.78 16.31 23.54
CA LYS A 105 12.23 15.31 24.53
C LYS A 105 12.07 13.87 24.02
N LEU A 106 12.34 13.64 22.72
CA LEU A 106 12.22 12.30 22.11
C LEU A 106 13.18 11.25 22.67
N ASN A 107 14.23 11.65 23.40
CA ASN A 107 15.11 10.72 24.11
C ASN A 107 14.38 9.91 25.19
N ASP A 108 13.24 10.41 25.68
CA ASP A 108 12.35 9.65 26.55
C ASP A 108 11.28 8.96 25.70
N TYR A 109 11.42 7.65 25.54
CA TYR A 109 10.52 6.83 24.72
C TYR A 109 9.05 6.94 25.14
N LYS A 110 8.76 7.31 26.40
CA LYS A 110 7.38 7.56 26.85
C LYS A 110 6.70 8.68 26.07
N ASN A 111 7.47 9.68 25.62
CA ASN A 111 6.95 10.75 24.79
C ASN A 111 6.58 10.24 23.38
N LEU A 112 7.33 9.27 22.84
CA LEU A 112 7.00 8.62 21.57
C LEU A 112 5.71 7.81 21.68
N VAL A 113 5.57 7.00 22.73
CA VAL A 113 4.32 6.27 23.01
C VAL A 113 3.14 7.23 23.14
N GLN A 114 3.32 8.36 23.83
CA GLN A 114 2.26 9.36 23.96
C GLN A 114 1.90 10.01 22.61
N LEU A 115 2.89 10.32 21.76
CA LEU A 115 2.65 10.87 20.42
C LEU A 115 1.92 9.86 19.52
N GLU A 116 2.25 8.59 19.62
CA GLU A 116 1.55 7.51 18.90
C GLU A 116 0.08 7.41 19.32
N LEU A 117 -0.18 7.38 20.63
CA LEU A 117 -1.56 7.37 21.16
C LEU A 117 -2.37 8.58 20.68
N LEU A 118 -1.76 9.76 20.67
CA LEU A 118 -2.39 10.98 20.15
C LEU A 118 -2.66 10.87 18.65
N ALA A 119 -1.74 10.29 17.88
CA ALA A 119 -1.89 10.12 16.44
C ALA A 119 -2.98 9.11 16.07
N ALA A 120 -3.17 8.07 16.90
CA ALA A 120 -4.20 7.05 16.70
C ALA A 120 -5.62 7.53 17.08
N GLU A 121 -5.74 8.55 17.95
CA GLU A 121 -7.03 8.94 18.56
C GLU A 121 -8.03 9.58 17.56
N ASN A 122 -7.61 10.56 16.76
CA ASN A 122 -8.49 11.24 15.78
C ASN A 122 -7.72 12.03 14.71
N GLU A 123 -8.40 12.41 13.63
CA GLU A 123 -7.81 13.16 12.50
C GLU A 123 -7.36 14.57 12.88
N ARG A 124 -8.04 15.23 13.83
CA ARG A 124 -7.64 16.57 14.30
C ARG A 124 -6.28 16.53 14.98
N ASN A 125 -6.01 15.51 15.80
CA ASN A 125 -4.71 15.29 16.38
C ASN A 125 -3.67 15.05 15.29
N LYS A 126 -3.95 14.21 14.29
CA LYS A 126 -3.03 13.97 13.16
C LYS A 126 -2.66 15.27 12.43
N LYS A 127 -3.63 16.15 12.15
CA LYS A 127 -3.38 17.46 11.55
C LYS A 127 -2.51 18.35 12.46
N CYS A 128 -2.81 18.41 13.75
CA CYS A 128 -2.01 19.16 14.72
C CYS A 128 -0.57 18.65 14.83
N LEU A 129 -0.37 17.33 14.86
CA LEU A 129 0.95 16.69 14.89
C LEU A 129 1.74 17.00 13.60
N GLN A 130 1.08 16.96 12.44
CA GLN A 130 1.68 17.33 11.16
C GLN A 130 2.14 18.80 11.16
N GLU A 131 1.28 19.74 11.57
CA GLU A 131 1.60 21.17 11.65
C GLU A 131 2.64 21.51 12.71
N ALA A 132 2.81 20.65 13.71
CA ALA A 132 3.85 20.74 14.74
C ALA A 132 5.20 20.18 14.27
N GLY A 133 5.29 19.59 13.07
CA GLY A 133 6.53 19.05 12.53
C GLY A 133 6.92 17.67 13.08
N VAL A 134 5.95 16.91 13.61
CA VAL A 134 6.20 15.55 14.13
C VAL A 134 6.78 14.61 13.07
N PRO A 135 6.30 14.59 11.80
CA PRO A 135 6.89 13.73 10.76
C PRO A 135 8.39 13.97 10.58
N LYS A 136 8.81 15.25 10.49
CA LYS A 136 10.23 15.64 10.44
C LYS A 136 11.03 15.05 11.59
N ALA A 137 10.51 15.20 12.80
CA ALA A 137 11.18 14.76 14.01
C ALA A 137 11.35 13.24 14.06
N MET A 138 10.33 12.48 13.65
CA MET A 138 10.40 11.01 13.58
C MET A 138 11.41 10.55 12.52
N ILE A 139 11.45 11.21 11.37
CA ILE A 139 12.43 10.94 10.31
C ILE A 139 13.86 11.20 10.81
N MET A 140 14.08 12.33 11.47
CA MET A 140 15.39 12.65 12.07
C MET A 140 15.79 11.65 13.16
N PHE A 141 14.83 11.20 13.98
CA PHE A 141 15.06 10.16 14.98
C PHE A 141 15.51 8.84 14.34
N ILE A 142 14.83 8.38 13.29
CA ILE A 142 15.19 7.17 12.53
C ILE A 142 16.58 7.30 11.89
N VAL A 143 16.88 8.44 11.27
CA VAL A 143 18.20 8.71 10.67
C VAL A 143 19.30 8.71 11.73
N ASN A 144 19.03 9.21 12.93
CA ASN A 144 19.98 9.18 14.03
C ASN A 144 20.24 7.76 14.53
N CYS A 145 19.19 6.91 14.64
CA CYS A 145 19.35 5.49 14.96
C CYS A 145 20.28 4.80 13.96
N TYR A 146 20.05 5.04 12.66
CA TYR A 146 20.89 4.51 11.59
C TYR A 146 22.35 4.98 11.68
N LYS A 147 22.58 6.28 11.94
CA LYS A 147 23.93 6.84 12.08
C LYS A 147 24.71 6.26 13.26
N LYS A 148 24.01 5.94 14.35
CA LYS A 148 24.61 5.25 15.51
C LYS A 148 24.75 3.75 15.30
N GLY A 149 23.95 3.17 14.40
CA GLY A 149 23.87 1.72 14.21
C GLY A 149 23.18 1.00 15.37
N GLU A 150 22.39 1.72 16.17
CA GLU A 150 21.76 1.23 17.38
C GLU A 150 20.24 1.30 17.26
N ILE A 151 19.55 0.25 17.71
CA ILE A 151 18.09 0.22 17.78
C ILE A 151 17.67 0.89 19.09
N GLU A 152 17.32 2.17 19.03
CA GLU A 152 16.82 2.89 20.19
C GLU A 152 15.37 2.48 20.54
N LYS A 153 15.03 2.52 21.84
CA LYS A 153 13.64 2.36 22.29
C LYS A 153 12.80 3.49 21.71
N GLY A 154 11.66 3.16 21.10
CA GLY A 154 10.82 4.14 20.42
C GLY A 154 10.83 4.05 18.88
N LEU A 155 11.69 3.19 18.29
CA LEU A 155 11.78 3.06 16.82
C LEU A 155 10.47 2.55 16.20
N GLU A 156 9.82 1.59 16.85
CA GLU A 156 8.53 1.05 16.41
C GLU A 156 7.44 2.13 16.44
N GLU A 157 7.37 2.88 17.54
CA GLU A 157 6.43 3.99 17.73
C GLU A 157 6.69 5.11 16.72
N ALA A 158 7.96 5.43 16.44
CA ALA A 158 8.32 6.44 15.44
C ALA A 158 7.84 6.04 14.02
N LEU A 159 7.99 4.77 13.65
CA LEU A 159 7.49 4.25 12.37
C LEU A 159 5.95 4.23 12.32
N SER A 160 5.31 3.85 13.41
CA SER A 160 3.85 3.84 13.56
C SER A 160 3.26 5.26 13.45
N ILE A 161 3.87 6.25 14.11
CA ILE A 161 3.50 7.66 13.99
C ILE A 161 3.59 8.13 12.53
N LEU A 162 4.60 7.72 11.77
CA LEU A 162 4.73 8.05 10.34
C LEU A 162 3.67 7.36 9.45
N GLN A 163 3.03 6.28 9.92
CA GLN A 163 1.86 5.70 9.25
C GLN A 163 0.58 6.48 9.56
N PHE A 164 0.42 6.98 10.79
CA PHE A 164 -0.74 7.76 11.17
C PHE A 164 -0.71 9.19 10.63
N VAL A 165 0.45 9.85 10.66
CA VAL A 165 0.61 11.26 10.32
C VAL A 165 1.21 11.41 8.93
N LYS A 166 0.48 12.06 8.02
CA LYS A 166 0.90 12.24 6.63
C LYS A 166 2.18 13.09 6.56
N ILE A 167 3.21 12.53 5.93
CA ILE A 167 4.44 13.28 5.59
C ILE A 167 4.11 14.31 4.48
N PRO A 168 4.33 15.62 4.68
CA PRO A 168 4.13 16.64 3.66
C PRO A 168 4.98 16.39 2.40
N LYS A 169 4.47 16.76 1.21
CA LYS A 169 5.21 16.57 -0.05
C LYS A 169 6.52 17.37 -0.09
N GLU A 170 6.48 18.63 0.36
CA GLU A 170 7.66 19.50 0.43
C GLU A 170 8.76 18.90 1.33
N GLU A 171 8.36 18.23 2.40
CA GLU A 171 9.29 17.56 3.30
C GLU A 171 9.95 16.35 2.64
N VAL A 172 9.19 15.52 1.92
CA VAL A 172 9.75 14.40 1.14
C VAL A 172 10.77 14.91 0.11
N LYS A 173 10.49 16.03 -0.55
CA LYS A 173 11.40 16.63 -1.54
C LYS A 173 12.74 17.03 -0.94
N VAL A 174 12.72 17.67 0.22
CA VAL A 174 13.96 18.05 0.94
C VAL A 174 14.75 16.79 1.32
N LEU A 175 14.07 15.78 1.86
CA LEU A 175 14.71 14.54 2.32
C LEU A 175 15.38 13.72 1.21
N LEU A 176 14.81 13.70 0.00
CA LEU A 176 15.35 12.98 -1.15
C LEU A 176 16.47 13.76 -1.87
N ASN A 177 16.52 15.08 -1.69
CA ASN A 177 17.61 15.90 -2.23
C ASN A 177 18.87 15.83 -1.36
N GLU A 178 18.70 15.69 -0.04
CA GLU A 178 19.78 15.65 0.96
C GLU A 178 20.32 14.22 1.17
N ASN A 179 20.92 13.64 0.12
CA ASN A 179 21.81 12.47 0.20
C ASN A 179 21.13 11.10 0.51
N ASP A 180 19.84 10.94 0.17
CA ASP A 180 19.06 9.67 0.27
C ASP A 180 19.15 8.95 1.64
N GLN A 181 19.59 9.64 2.71
CA GLN A 181 19.90 9.03 4.01
C GLN A 181 18.69 8.36 4.63
N ILE A 182 17.49 8.91 4.42
CA ILE A 182 16.26 8.32 4.91
C ILE A 182 15.95 6.96 4.26
N LEU A 183 16.25 6.80 2.96
CA LEU A 183 16.03 5.53 2.26
C LEU A 183 17.00 4.48 2.79
N ASP A 184 18.27 4.85 2.97
CA ASP A 184 19.29 3.99 3.58
C ASP A 184 18.92 3.60 5.02
N SER A 185 18.41 4.56 5.81
CA SER A 185 18.02 4.35 7.20
C SER A 185 16.84 3.39 7.31
N LEU A 186 15.79 3.60 6.53
CA LEU A 186 14.62 2.72 6.52
C LEU A 186 14.96 1.34 5.96
N ALA A 187 15.83 1.26 4.94
CA ALA A 187 16.33 -0.02 4.45
C ALA A 187 17.13 -0.75 5.54
N TRP A 188 17.95 -0.06 6.32
CA TRP A 188 18.72 -0.65 7.43
C TRP A 188 17.81 -1.31 8.47
N ILE A 189 16.67 -0.70 8.80
CA ILE A 189 15.67 -1.28 9.70
C ILE A 189 15.19 -2.65 9.20
N LEU A 190 15.11 -2.86 7.88
CA LEU A 190 14.69 -4.16 7.32
C LEU A 190 15.66 -5.30 7.62
N SER A 191 16.90 -4.98 8.02
CA SER A 191 17.91 -5.96 8.45
C SER A 191 18.00 -6.14 9.96
N CYS A 192 17.27 -5.33 10.73
CA CYS A 192 17.31 -5.38 12.18
C CYS A 192 16.44 -6.54 12.69
N GLU A 193 16.94 -7.26 13.70
CA GLU A 193 16.17 -8.27 14.42
C GLU A 193 15.60 -7.67 15.71
N MET A 194 14.29 -7.74 15.86
CA MET A 194 13.51 -7.15 16.95
C MET A 194 12.39 -8.12 17.34
N GLU A 195 11.85 -7.99 18.56
CA GLU A 195 10.76 -8.86 19.05
C GLU A 195 9.54 -8.82 18.10
N ASN A 196 9.14 -7.63 17.64
CA ASN A 196 8.06 -7.42 16.68
C ASN A 196 8.55 -7.29 15.22
N SER A 197 9.55 -8.09 14.82
CA SER A 197 10.24 -7.99 13.51
C SER A 197 9.29 -7.81 12.31
N VAL A 198 8.20 -8.59 12.24
CA VAL A 198 7.22 -8.54 11.14
C VAL A 198 6.50 -7.19 11.07
N ALA A 199 5.98 -6.70 12.19
CA ALA A 199 5.24 -5.44 12.22
C ALA A 199 6.15 -4.24 11.92
N VAL A 200 7.32 -4.19 12.54
CA VAL A 200 8.27 -3.08 12.34
C VAL A 200 8.80 -3.05 10.91
N LYS A 201 9.16 -4.21 10.34
CA LYS A 201 9.56 -4.31 8.92
C LYS A 201 8.41 -3.87 8.01
N SER A 202 7.18 -4.29 8.27
CA SER A 202 6.00 -3.82 7.51
C SER A 202 5.82 -2.30 7.58
N HIS A 203 5.90 -1.69 8.76
CA HIS A 203 5.81 -0.24 8.91
C HIS A 203 6.93 0.48 8.16
N ALA A 204 8.17 0.02 8.28
CA ALA A 204 9.31 0.58 7.55
C ALA A 204 9.11 0.55 6.03
N VAL A 205 8.61 -0.56 5.48
CA VAL A 205 8.32 -0.68 4.03
C VAL A 205 7.18 0.23 3.61
N LEU A 206 6.14 0.40 4.43
CA LEU A 206 5.04 1.31 4.14
C LEU A 206 5.50 2.78 4.14
N VAL A 207 6.39 3.17 5.07
CA VAL A 207 7.03 4.49 5.07
C VAL A 207 7.87 4.65 3.80
N LEU A 208 8.73 3.67 3.46
CA LEU A 208 9.52 3.67 2.22
C LEU A 208 8.64 3.87 0.99
N LYS A 209 7.56 3.10 0.87
CA LYS A 209 6.60 3.22 -0.24
C LYS A 209 6.06 4.65 -0.32
N THR A 210 5.66 5.20 0.81
CA THR A 210 5.07 6.55 0.89
C THR A 210 6.05 7.63 0.45
N ILE A 211 7.31 7.55 0.88
CA ILE A 211 8.37 8.48 0.48
C ILE A 211 8.63 8.36 -1.03
N ILE A 212 8.80 7.14 -1.54
CA ILE A 212 9.09 6.88 -2.95
C ILE A 212 7.97 7.36 -3.86
N HIS A 213 6.70 7.13 -3.51
CA HIS A 213 5.55 7.54 -4.33
C HIS A 213 5.30 9.06 -4.30
N LYS A 214 5.71 9.75 -3.24
CA LYS A 214 5.56 11.20 -3.12
C LYS A 214 6.73 11.98 -3.73
N GLY A 215 7.84 11.32 -4.04
CA GLY A 215 8.97 11.95 -4.74
C GLY A 215 8.55 12.44 -6.12
N GLU A 216 8.75 13.73 -6.40
CA GLU A 216 8.37 14.34 -7.70
C GLU A 216 9.25 13.85 -8.86
N THR A 217 10.51 13.54 -8.58
CA THR A 217 11.48 13.09 -9.59
C THR A 217 11.94 11.67 -9.28
N ASN A 218 12.03 10.83 -10.30
CA ASN A 218 12.45 9.43 -10.15
C ASN A 218 13.98 9.26 -10.15
N HIS A 219 14.77 10.34 -10.17
CA HIS A 219 16.23 10.27 -10.25
C HIS A 219 16.89 9.59 -9.04
N PHE A 220 16.30 9.73 -7.85
CA PHE A 220 16.81 9.03 -6.66
C PHE A 220 16.72 7.51 -6.80
N LEU A 221 15.78 6.98 -7.62
CA LEU A 221 15.67 5.54 -7.87
C LEU A 221 16.89 4.99 -8.62
N GLU A 222 17.59 5.80 -9.40
CA GLU A 222 18.84 5.43 -10.07
C GLU A 222 20.00 5.28 -9.09
N ARG A 223 19.92 5.96 -7.94
CA ARG A 223 20.97 6.01 -6.92
C ARG A 223 20.80 4.94 -5.84
N LEU A 224 19.70 4.18 -5.87
CA LEU A 224 19.46 3.09 -4.92
C LEU A 224 20.60 2.07 -4.97
N LYS A 225 21.13 1.75 -3.79
CA LYS A 225 22.28 0.86 -3.63
C LYS A 225 21.86 -0.61 -3.74
N PRO A 226 22.77 -1.54 -4.11
CA PRO A 226 22.45 -2.97 -4.15
C PRO A 226 21.85 -3.51 -2.86
N GLU A 227 22.38 -3.09 -1.71
CA GLU A 227 21.94 -3.52 -0.39
C GLU A 227 20.49 -3.14 -0.13
N PHE A 228 19.99 -2.04 -0.73
CA PHE A 228 18.57 -1.68 -0.63
C PHE A 228 17.67 -2.78 -1.19
N PHE A 229 17.98 -3.27 -2.39
CA PHE A 229 17.20 -4.31 -3.05
C PHE A 229 17.36 -5.67 -2.37
N GLU A 230 18.57 -6.02 -1.95
CA GLU A 230 18.82 -7.25 -1.19
C GLU A 230 17.98 -7.32 0.09
N ARG A 231 17.87 -6.20 0.81
CA ARG A 231 17.07 -6.09 2.03
C ARG A 231 15.58 -6.22 1.75
N ILE A 232 15.08 -5.58 0.68
CA ILE A 232 13.68 -5.73 0.24
C ILE A 232 13.37 -7.17 -0.18
N VAL A 233 14.26 -7.83 -0.94
CA VAL A 233 14.06 -9.24 -1.33
C VAL A 233 14.08 -10.15 -0.10
N ARG A 234 14.96 -9.89 0.87
CA ARG A 234 15.04 -10.67 2.11
C ARG A 234 13.75 -10.65 2.92
N ILE A 235 13.10 -9.50 3.04
CA ILE A 235 11.83 -9.40 3.81
C ILE A 235 10.66 -10.10 3.11
N LEU A 236 10.67 -10.20 1.78
CA LEU A 236 9.67 -10.98 1.05
C LEU A 236 9.75 -12.47 1.45
N ARG A 237 10.98 -12.97 1.70
CA ARG A 237 11.24 -14.33 2.16
C ARG A 237 10.96 -14.56 3.64
N GLN A 238 11.39 -13.62 4.49
CA GLN A 238 11.27 -13.73 5.95
C GLN A 238 9.82 -13.53 6.44
N GLY A 239 8.99 -12.89 5.62
CA GLY A 239 7.59 -12.62 5.93
C GLY A 239 7.37 -11.20 6.44
N VAL A 240 6.31 -10.59 5.91
CA VAL A 240 5.76 -9.28 6.28
C VAL A 240 4.23 -9.40 6.28
N THR A 241 3.54 -8.42 6.86
CA THR A 241 2.08 -8.33 6.71
C THR A 241 1.69 -8.21 5.22
N GLN A 242 0.44 -8.55 4.86
CA GLN A 242 -0.04 -8.42 3.47
C GLN A 242 0.10 -7.00 2.92
N GLN A 243 -0.12 -5.99 3.77
CA GLN A 243 0.12 -4.58 3.42
C GLN A 243 1.60 -4.29 3.17
N GLY A 244 2.50 -4.87 3.99
CA GLY A 244 3.95 -4.79 3.81
C GLY A 244 4.41 -5.46 2.50
N MET A 245 3.88 -6.65 2.19
CA MET A 245 4.16 -7.38 0.94
C MET A 245 3.77 -6.54 -0.28
N ASN A 246 2.53 -6.04 -0.29
CA ASN A 246 2.02 -5.16 -1.35
C ASN A 246 2.89 -3.90 -1.49
N ALA A 247 3.32 -3.30 -0.37
CA ALA A 247 4.20 -2.15 -0.38
C ALA A 247 5.59 -2.44 -0.94
N ALA A 248 6.20 -3.56 -0.56
CA ALA A 248 7.52 -3.99 -1.06
C ALA A 248 7.48 -4.22 -2.58
N LEU A 249 6.48 -4.94 -3.09
CA LEU A 249 6.32 -5.19 -4.52
C LEU A 249 6.11 -3.88 -5.31
N HIS A 250 5.35 -2.94 -4.75
CA HIS A 250 5.20 -1.62 -5.33
C HIS A 250 6.53 -0.86 -5.45
N ILE A 251 7.36 -0.87 -4.41
CA ILE A 251 8.69 -0.25 -4.43
C ILE A 251 9.56 -0.88 -5.52
N LEU A 252 9.59 -2.21 -5.60
CA LEU A 252 10.35 -2.93 -6.62
C LEU A 252 9.86 -2.59 -8.03
N LEU A 253 8.54 -2.58 -8.26
CA LEU A 253 7.96 -2.21 -9.55
C LEU A 253 8.30 -0.78 -9.97
N SER A 254 8.29 0.18 -9.03
CA SER A 254 8.70 1.56 -9.30
C SER A 254 10.16 1.68 -9.73
N ALA A 255 11.04 0.79 -9.25
CA ALA A 255 12.46 0.78 -9.60
C ALA A 255 12.79 -0.02 -10.88
N CYS A 256 11.88 -0.89 -11.35
CA CYS A 256 12.05 -1.72 -12.55
C CYS A 256 12.31 -0.98 -13.88
N PRO A 257 11.83 0.25 -14.14
CA PRO A 257 12.14 0.97 -15.39
C PRO A 257 13.65 1.15 -15.63
N TRP A 258 14.44 1.21 -14.55
CA TRP A 258 15.88 1.41 -14.61
C TRP A 258 16.63 0.09 -14.84
N GLY A 259 17.37 -0.01 -15.95
CA GLY A 259 18.09 -1.23 -16.33
C GLY A 259 19.10 -1.72 -15.29
N ARG A 260 19.83 -0.79 -14.66
CA ARG A 260 20.75 -1.06 -13.55
C ARG A 260 20.03 -1.75 -12.39
N ASN A 261 18.88 -1.21 -11.97
CA ASN A 261 18.12 -1.75 -10.83
C ASN A 261 17.59 -3.15 -11.13
N ARG A 262 17.14 -3.41 -12.37
CA ARG A 262 16.73 -4.77 -12.76
C ARG A 262 17.87 -5.78 -12.61
N MET A 263 19.09 -5.44 -13.03
CA MET A 263 20.24 -6.33 -12.90
C MET A 263 20.54 -6.66 -11.44
N ILE A 264 20.58 -5.62 -10.60
CA ILE A 264 20.78 -5.75 -9.15
C ILE A 264 19.69 -6.61 -8.51
N MET A 265 18.42 -6.38 -8.83
CA MET A 265 17.30 -7.19 -8.32
C MET A 265 17.39 -8.66 -8.72
N VAL A 266 17.82 -8.95 -9.96
CA VAL A 266 18.04 -10.33 -10.42
C VAL A 266 19.17 -10.99 -9.65
N GLU A 267 20.27 -10.27 -9.42
CA GLU A 267 21.42 -10.74 -8.62
C GLU A 267 21.04 -11.00 -7.16
N ALA A 268 20.20 -10.14 -6.58
CA ALA A 268 19.63 -10.31 -5.25
C ALA A 268 18.65 -11.50 -5.13
N GLY A 269 18.32 -12.18 -6.24
CA GLY A 269 17.47 -13.37 -6.26
C GLY A 269 15.97 -13.10 -6.36
N LEU A 270 15.56 -11.88 -6.72
CA LEU A 270 14.14 -11.50 -6.77
C LEU A 270 13.30 -12.40 -7.70
N VAL A 271 13.86 -12.85 -8.83
CA VAL A 271 13.12 -13.70 -9.78
C VAL A 271 12.61 -14.98 -9.13
N LEU A 272 13.47 -15.65 -8.36
CA LEU A 272 13.12 -16.91 -7.69
C LEU A 272 12.09 -16.64 -6.59
N GLU A 273 12.30 -15.59 -5.80
CA GLU A 273 11.39 -15.21 -4.71
C GLU A 273 9.97 -14.91 -5.22
N LEU A 274 9.85 -14.20 -6.34
CA LEU A 274 8.56 -13.90 -6.96
C LEU A 274 7.82 -15.15 -7.44
N VAL A 275 8.56 -16.17 -7.91
CA VAL A 275 7.96 -17.43 -8.33
C VAL A 275 7.45 -18.21 -7.13
N GLU A 276 8.20 -18.24 -6.03
CA GLU A 276 7.78 -18.84 -4.76
C GLU A 276 6.55 -18.15 -4.17
N ILE A 277 6.48 -16.82 -4.22
CA ILE A 277 5.29 -16.05 -3.82
C ILE A 277 4.07 -16.48 -4.65
N GLU A 278 4.21 -16.64 -5.98
CA GLU A 278 3.09 -17.08 -6.83
C GLU A 278 2.68 -18.53 -6.60
N LEU A 279 3.62 -19.41 -6.26
CA LEU A 279 3.31 -20.80 -5.87
C LEU A 279 2.42 -20.84 -4.62
N GLY A 280 2.57 -19.87 -3.72
CA GLY A 280 1.71 -19.68 -2.54
C GLY A 280 0.28 -19.23 -2.82
N ALA A 281 -0.12 -19.09 -4.09
CA ALA A 281 -1.46 -18.66 -4.53
C ALA A 281 -1.94 -17.35 -3.86
N PRO A 282 -1.23 -16.23 -4.11
CA PRO A 282 -1.49 -14.98 -3.40
C PRO A 282 -2.77 -14.29 -3.92
N GLU A 283 -3.20 -13.24 -3.21
CA GLU A 283 -4.35 -12.44 -3.62
C GLU A 283 -4.12 -11.77 -4.99
N LYS A 284 -5.22 -11.50 -5.71
CA LYS A 284 -5.24 -10.87 -7.04
C LYS A 284 -4.22 -9.73 -7.21
N ARG A 285 -4.18 -8.81 -6.25
CA ARG A 285 -3.33 -7.62 -6.32
C ARG A 285 -1.84 -7.95 -6.27
N ILE A 286 -1.46 -8.94 -5.48
CA ILE A 286 -0.08 -9.40 -5.37
C ILE A 286 0.31 -10.05 -6.70
N THR A 287 -0.50 -10.94 -7.27
CA THR A 287 -0.23 -11.55 -8.58
C THR A 287 -0.06 -10.53 -9.69
N GLU A 288 -0.88 -9.48 -9.73
CA GLU A 288 -0.74 -8.39 -10.70
C GLU A 288 0.63 -7.71 -10.62
N LEU A 289 1.10 -7.40 -9.40
CA LEU A 289 2.39 -6.77 -9.17
C LEU A 289 3.54 -7.74 -9.47
N THR A 290 3.45 -8.98 -9.00
CA THR A 290 4.47 -10.01 -9.21
C THR A 290 4.73 -10.24 -10.70
N LEU A 291 3.67 -10.46 -11.49
CA LEU A 291 3.83 -10.70 -12.93
C LEU A 291 4.28 -9.45 -13.69
N ALA A 292 3.90 -8.25 -13.24
CA ALA A 292 4.45 -7.02 -13.80
C ALA A 292 5.96 -6.90 -13.55
N ILE A 293 6.44 -7.23 -12.35
CA ILE A 293 7.86 -7.23 -12.03
C ILE A 293 8.59 -8.33 -12.82
N LEU A 294 8.08 -9.57 -12.83
CA LEU A 294 8.65 -10.68 -13.59
C LEU A 294 8.79 -10.34 -15.08
N PHE A 295 7.79 -9.69 -15.68
CA PHE A 295 7.90 -9.16 -17.05
C PHE A 295 9.12 -8.25 -17.22
N HIS A 296 9.28 -7.25 -16.36
CA HIS A 296 10.42 -6.34 -16.43
C HIS A 296 11.76 -7.07 -16.25
N LEU A 297 11.86 -7.99 -15.29
CA LEU A 297 13.08 -8.76 -15.05
C LEU A 297 13.41 -9.67 -16.25
N CYS A 298 12.42 -10.29 -16.88
CA CYS A 298 12.61 -11.12 -18.07
C CYS A 298 13.01 -10.33 -19.33
N CYS A 299 12.93 -8.99 -19.31
CA CYS A 299 13.50 -8.17 -20.39
C CYS A 299 15.03 -8.28 -20.46
N CYS A 300 15.74 -8.63 -19.36
CA CYS A 300 17.19 -8.86 -19.38
C CYS A 300 17.53 -10.36 -19.48
N ALA A 301 18.69 -10.68 -20.05
CA ALA A 301 19.13 -12.07 -20.25
C ALA A 301 19.31 -12.83 -18.93
N ASN A 302 19.91 -12.19 -17.92
CA ASN A 302 20.10 -12.78 -16.59
C ASN A 302 18.76 -13.09 -15.91
N GLY A 303 17.77 -12.20 -16.05
CA GLY A 303 16.44 -12.41 -15.49
C GLY A 303 15.76 -13.62 -16.11
N ARG A 304 15.83 -13.78 -17.43
CA ARG A 304 15.33 -14.99 -18.12
C ARG A 304 16.07 -16.25 -17.68
N ALA A 305 17.39 -16.20 -17.59
CA ALA A 305 18.19 -17.34 -17.14
C ALA A 305 17.78 -17.80 -15.74
N LYS A 306 17.57 -16.86 -14.81
CA LYS A 306 17.05 -17.18 -13.47
C LYS A 306 15.62 -17.69 -13.50
N PHE A 307 14.75 -17.11 -14.32
CA PHE A 307 13.37 -17.55 -14.47
C PHE A 307 13.29 -19.01 -14.94
N VAL A 308 14.00 -19.39 -16.02
CA VAL A 308 13.96 -20.77 -16.53
C VAL A 308 14.71 -21.76 -15.63
N SER A 309 15.57 -21.29 -14.73
CA SER A 309 16.28 -22.16 -13.79
C SER A 309 15.39 -22.69 -12.66
N HIS A 310 14.22 -22.08 -12.45
CA HIS A 310 13.29 -22.46 -11.41
C HIS A 310 12.17 -23.34 -11.99
N GLY A 311 12.02 -24.56 -11.47
CA GLY A 311 11.10 -25.56 -12.04
C GLY A 311 9.64 -25.11 -12.11
N GLY A 312 9.17 -24.32 -11.12
CA GLY A 312 7.79 -23.82 -11.10
C GLY A 312 7.49 -22.62 -12.01
N SER A 313 8.47 -21.97 -12.64
CA SER A 313 8.28 -20.64 -13.23
C SER A 313 7.32 -20.60 -14.42
N ILE A 314 7.45 -21.55 -15.35
CA ILE A 314 6.58 -21.61 -16.53
C ILE A 314 5.16 -22.04 -16.11
N ALA A 315 5.07 -22.97 -15.17
CA ALA A 315 3.80 -23.44 -14.61
C ALA A 315 3.02 -22.29 -13.97
N VAL A 316 3.62 -21.52 -13.04
CA VAL A 316 2.89 -20.42 -12.36
C VAL A 316 2.42 -19.37 -13.35
N VAL A 317 3.26 -18.95 -14.30
CA VAL A 317 2.86 -17.92 -15.29
C VAL A 317 1.74 -18.43 -16.19
N THR A 318 1.84 -19.68 -16.66
CA THR A 318 0.82 -20.30 -17.51
C THR A 318 -0.50 -20.46 -16.79
N GLU A 319 -0.45 -20.86 -15.52
CA GLU A 319 -1.64 -21.16 -14.73
C GLU A 319 -2.50 -19.91 -14.51
N ARG A 320 -1.86 -18.74 -14.31
CA ARG A 320 -2.55 -17.47 -14.03
C ARG A 320 -3.29 -16.88 -15.23
N ILE A 321 -2.93 -17.28 -16.45
CA ILE A 321 -3.60 -16.85 -17.69
C ILE A 321 -5.09 -17.23 -17.66
N LEU A 322 -5.96 -16.26 -17.92
CA LEU A 322 -7.43 -16.31 -17.89
C LEU A 322 -8.03 -16.62 -16.49
N LYS A 323 -7.23 -16.55 -15.42
CA LYS A 323 -7.70 -16.84 -14.04
C LYS A 323 -7.77 -15.63 -13.12
N VAL A 324 -7.00 -14.56 -13.38
CA VAL A 324 -6.80 -13.47 -12.40
C VAL A 324 -7.30 -12.12 -12.90
N SER A 325 -6.72 -11.58 -13.96
CA SER A 325 -7.14 -10.32 -14.58
C SER A 325 -6.54 -10.15 -15.98
N ALA A 326 -7.15 -9.28 -16.80
CA ALA A 326 -6.61 -8.96 -18.13
C ALA A 326 -5.19 -8.38 -18.07
N ALA A 327 -4.84 -7.65 -16.99
CA ALA A 327 -3.48 -7.15 -16.77
C ALA A 327 -2.48 -8.29 -16.52
N VAL A 328 -2.90 -9.32 -15.79
CA VAL A 328 -2.12 -10.55 -15.58
C VAL A 328 -1.94 -11.30 -16.90
N ASP A 329 -3.00 -11.44 -17.69
CA ASP A 329 -2.95 -12.11 -18.99
C ASP A 329 -1.96 -11.43 -19.93
N ASP A 330 -1.98 -10.10 -19.97
CA ASP A 330 -1.03 -9.28 -20.71
C ASP A 330 0.42 -9.59 -20.26
N ARG A 331 0.73 -9.39 -18.96
CA ARG A 331 2.09 -9.62 -18.45
C ARG A 331 2.57 -11.06 -18.61
N ALA A 332 1.71 -12.04 -18.38
CA ALA A 332 2.04 -13.46 -18.49
C ALA A 332 2.40 -13.85 -19.94
N VAL A 333 1.59 -13.45 -20.92
CA VAL A 333 1.87 -13.73 -22.34
C VAL A 333 3.16 -13.03 -22.79
N PHE A 334 3.43 -11.82 -22.33
CA PHE A 334 4.71 -11.15 -22.63
C PHE A 334 5.91 -11.87 -22.01
N VAL A 335 5.81 -12.35 -20.76
CA VAL A 335 6.85 -13.20 -20.15
C VAL A 335 7.08 -14.44 -21.00
N LEU A 336 6.03 -15.19 -21.33
CA LEU A 336 6.12 -16.39 -22.15
C LEU A 336 6.69 -16.10 -23.54
N SER A 337 6.37 -14.95 -24.15
CA SER A 337 6.96 -14.54 -25.42
C SER A 337 8.47 -14.30 -25.30
N LEU A 338 8.92 -13.60 -24.27
CA LEU A 338 10.35 -13.35 -24.04
C LEU A 338 11.12 -14.66 -23.83
N ILE A 339 10.55 -15.60 -23.07
CA ILE A 339 11.13 -16.94 -22.88
C ILE A 339 11.15 -17.73 -24.18
N SER A 340 10.03 -17.77 -24.91
CA SER A 340 9.92 -18.50 -26.18
C SER A 340 10.86 -17.95 -27.26
N LYS A 341 11.14 -16.64 -27.25
CA LYS A 341 11.99 -16.01 -28.25
C LYS A 341 13.48 -16.12 -27.94
N PHE A 342 13.85 -16.02 -26.67
CA PHE A 342 15.26 -15.86 -26.28
C PHE A 342 15.81 -16.96 -25.38
N SER A 343 14.98 -17.91 -24.93
CA SER A 343 15.35 -18.95 -23.96
C SER A 343 14.67 -20.30 -24.25
N ALA A 344 14.21 -20.52 -25.49
CA ALA A 344 13.53 -21.74 -25.94
C ALA A 344 14.52 -22.90 -26.15
N THR A 345 14.96 -23.51 -25.05
CA THR A 345 15.62 -24.81 -25.09
C THR A 345 14.58 -25.93 -25.24
N ASN A 346 14.99 -27.13 -25.68
CA ASN A 346 14.08 -28.28 -25.75
C ASN A 346 13.39 -28.56 -24.41
N PHE A 347 14.11 -28.43 -23.29
CA PHE A 347 13.55 -28.59 -21.96
C PHE A 347 12.44 -27.56 -21.68
N VAL A 348 12.70 -26.28 -21.96
CA VAL A 348 11.72 -25.19 -21.76
C VAL A 348 10.46 -25.40 -22.61
N LEU A 349 10.61 -25.80 -23.87
CA LEU A 349 9.47 -26.05 -24.75
C LEU A 349 8.65 -27.27 -24.33
N GLN A 350 9.31 -28.35 -23.87
CA GLN A 350 8.60 -29.51 -23.31
C GLN A 350 7.87 -29.14 -22.01
N GLU A 351 8.48 -28.33 -21.14
CA GLU A 351 7.81 -27.85 -19.93
C GLU A 351 6.56 -27.02 -20.27
N MET A 352 6.65 -26.10 -21.24
CA MET A 352 5.50 -25.34 -21.74
C MET A 352 4.37 -26.23 -22.28
N LEU A 353 4.70 -27.36 -22.93
CA LEU A 353 3.71 -28.35 -23.33
C LEU A 353 3.05 -29.01 -22.10
N ASN A 354 3.87 -29.52 -21.18
CA ASN A 354 3.43 -30.28 -20.02
C ASN A 354 2.51 -29.47 -19.11
N VAL A 355 2.81 -28.19 -18.90
CA VAL A 355 2.00 -27.29 -18.06
C VAL A 355 0.79 -26.70 -18.80
N GLY A 356 0.59 -27.08 -20.06
CA GLY A 356 -0.58 -26.68 -20.85
C GLY A 356 -0.53 -25.25 -21.39
N THR A 357 0.66 -24.68 -21.61
CA THR A 357 0.80 -23.31 -22.12
C THR A 357 0.14 -23.15 -23.48
N VAL A 358 0.28 -24.13 -24.37
CA VAL A 358 -0.35 -24.13 -25.70
C VAL A 358 -1.87 -24.03 -25.59
N ALA A 359 -2.49 -24.83 -24.71
CA ALA A 359 -3.93 -24.81 -24.49
C ALA A 359 -4.40 -23.44 -23.98
N LYS A 360 -3.67 -22.86 -23.02
CA LYS A 360 -3.95 -21.53 -22.47
C LYS A 360 -3.89 -20.43 -23.52
N LEU A 361 -2.88 -20.44 -24.40
CA LEU A 361 -2.76 -19.48 -25.49
C LEU A 361 -3.90 -19.64 -26.51
N CYS A 362 -4.25 -20.87 -26.89
CA CYS A 362 -5.38 -21.11 -27.79
C CYS A 362 -6.71 -20.61 -27.20
N MET A 363 -6.97 -20.86 -25.90
CA MET A 363 -8.14 -20.32 -25.22
C MET A 363 -8.13 -18.79 -25.21
N LEU A 364 -6.98 -18.16 -24.97
CA LEU A 364 -6.85 -16.70 -24.96
C LEU A 364 -7.24 -16.09 -26.32
N LEU A 365 -6.91 -16.73 -27.44
CA LEU A 365 -7.30 -16.26 -28.78
C LEU A 365 -8.82 -16.20 -28.97
N GLN A 366 -9.58 -17.08 -28.31
CA GLN A 366 -11.04 -17.16 -28.38
C GLN A 366 -11.75 -16.16 -27.47
N THR A 367 -11.03 -15.48 -26.58
CA THR A 367 -11.58 -14.48 -25.65
C THR A 367 -11.47 -13.05 -26.18
N ASP A 368 -12.19 -12.11 -25.59
CA ASP A 368 -12.17 -10.68 -25.99
C ASP A 368 -10.96 -9.93 -25.40
N HIS A 369 -9.76 -10.27 -25.89
CA HIS A 369 -8.52 -9.57 -25.55
C HIS A 369 -8.06 -8.65 -26.68
N ALA A 370 -7.28 -7.62 -26.32
CA ALA A 370 -6.70 -6.68 -27.27
C ALA A 370 -5.89 -7.39 -28.37
N LYS A 371 -5.99 -6.88 -29.61
CA LYS A 371 -5.37 -7.48 -30.78
C LYS A 371 -3.86 -7.73 -30.61
N TYR A 372 -3.12 -6.77 -30.06
CA TYR A 372 -1.66 -6.92 -29.86
C TYR A 372 -1.29 -8.13 -28.99
N LEU A 373 -2.15 -8.47 -28.02
CA LEU A 373 -1.92 -9.59 -27.12
C LEU A 373 -2.20 -10.93 -27.83
N LYS A 374 -3.28 -10.97 -28.63
CA LYS A 374 -3.57 -12.11 -29.50
C LYS A 374 -2.45 -12.34 -30.53
N ASP A 375 -1.96 -11.27 -31.16
CA ASP A 375 -0.84 -11.34 -32.10
C ASP A 375 0.43 -11.91 -31.42
N LYS A 376 0.67 -11.53 -30.16
CA LYS A 376 1.78 -12.07 -29.35
C LYS A 376 1.62 -13.56 -29.05
N ALA A 377 0.42 -14.00 -28.70
CA ALA A 377 0.12 -15.42 -28.49
C ALA A 377 0.29 -16.23 -29.79
N ILE A 378 -0.16 -15.68 -30.92
CA ILE A 378 0.03 -16.26 -32.26
C ILE A 378 1.52 -16.39 -32.60
N GLU A 379 2.35 -15.38 -32.28
CA GLU A 379 3.80 -15.43 -32.48
C GLU A 379 4.43 -16.62 -31.75
N ILE A 380 4.07 -16.83 -30.47
CA ILE A 380 4.56 -17.98 -29.67
C ILE A 380 4.17 -19.32 -30.32
N LEU A 381 2.91 -19.45 -30.74
CA LEU A 381 2.38 -20.67 -31.36
C LEU A 381 3.00 -20.94 -32.75
N LYS A 382 3.45 -19.90 -33.46
CA LYS A 382 4.13 -20.04 -34.75
C LYS A 382 5.61 -20.38 -34.60
N CYS A 383 6.32 -19.76 -33.63
CA CYS A 383 7.78 -19.89 -33.49
C CYS A 383 8.27 -21.32 -33.26
N HIS A 384 7.47 -22.18 -32.61
CA HIS A 384 7.86 -23.56 -32.25
C HIS A 384 6.80 -24.59 -32.64
N SER A 385 6.12 -24.37 -33.76
CA SER A 385 4.98 -25.19 -34.22
C SER A 385 5.26 -26.70 -34.27
N GLN A 386 6.48 -27.09 -34.66
CA GLN A 386 6.89 -28.50 -34.70
C GLN A 386 6.82 -29.18 -33.33
N VAL A 387 7.16 -28.46 -32.26
CA VAL A 387 7.09 -28.97 -30.89
C VAL A 387 5.64 -28.99 -30.41
N TRP A 388 4.88 -27.95 -30.74
CA TRP A 388 3.48 -27.81 -30.32
C TRP A 388 2.53 -28.85 -30.91
N ASN A 389 2.88 -29.50 -32.03
CA ASN A 389 2.10 -30.60 -32.63
C ASN A 389 1.88 -31.79 -31.67
N ASN A 390 2.70 -31.92 -30.63
CA ASN A 390 2.51 -32.94 -29.60
C ASN A 390 1.43 -32.55 -28.56
N SER A 391 0.87 -31.34 -28.65
CA SER A 391 -0.21 -30.88 -27.79
C SER A 391 -1.54 -31.48 -28.21
N PRO A 392 -2.41 -31.89 -27.25
CA PRO A 392 -3.76 -32.35 -27.56
C PRO A 392 -4.63 -31.27 -28.22
N CYS A 393 -4.22 -30.00 -28.19
CA CYS A 393 -4.89 -28.91 -28.91
C CYS A 393 -4.65 -28.92 -30.43
N PHE A 394 -3.66 -29.68 -30.91
CA PHE A 394 -3.34 -29.80 -32.33
C PHE A 394 -3.33 -31.28 -32.75
N PRO A 395 -4.49 -31.97 -32.71
CA PRO A 395 -4.56 -33.39 -33.08
C PRO A 395 -4.35 -33.64 -34.59
N ASP A 396 -4.38 -32.59 -35.43
CA ASP A 396 -4.21 -32.68 -36.88
C ASP A 396 -3.46 -31.43 -37.43
N PRO A 397 -2.44 -31.57 -38.31
CA PRO A 397 -1.69 -30.44 -38.88
C PRO A 397 -2.53 -29.40 -39.64
N SER A 398 -3.77 -29.74 -40.01
CA SER A 398 -4.73 -28.87 -40.69
C SER A 398 -5.23 -27.70 -39.82
N PHE A 399 -5.24 -27.86 -38.49
CA PHE A 399 -5.75 -26.84 -37.54
C PHE A 399 -4.87 -25.57 -37.50
N TYR A 400 -3.58 -25.73 -37.78
CA TYR A 400 -2.63 -24.62 -37.91
C TYR A 400 -3.01 -23.64 -39.03
N ALA A 401 -3.60 -24.14 -40.11
CA ALA A 401 -4.00 -23.30 -41.25
C ALA A 401 -5.23 -22.43 -40.90
N THR A 402 -6.18 -22.94 -40.13
CA THR A 402 -7.46 -22.26 -39.88
C THR A 402 -7.42 -21.24 -38.75
N THR A 403 -6.60 -21.45 -37.71
CA THR A 403 -6.56 -20.59 -36.52
C THR A 403 -5.42 -19.56 -36.53
N LEU A 404 -4.31 -19.83 -37.24
CA LEU A 404 -3.10 -18.98 -37.21
C LEU A 404 -2.86 -18.18 -38.51
N GLN A 405 -3.65 -18.39 -39.57
CA GLN A 405 -3.59 -17.59 -40.81
C GLN A 405 -4.60 -16.43 -40.88
N ARG A 406 -5.46 -16.25 -39.86
CA ARG A 406 -6.38 -15.10 -39.76
C ARG A 406 -5.85 -14.00 -38.86
#